data_AF-A0A966S0K2-F1
#
_entry.id   AF-A0A966S0K2-F1
#
_cell.length_a   1.000
_cell.length_b   1.000
_cell.length_c   1.000
_cell.angle_alpha   90.00
_cell.angle_beta   90.00
_cell.angle_gamma   90.00
#
_symmetry.space_group_name_H-M   'P 1'
#
loop_
_entity.id
_entity.type
_entity.pdbx_description
1 polymer ?
#
loop_
_entity_poly.entity_id
_entity_poly.type
_entity_poly.pdbx_seq_one_letter_code
_entity_poly.pdbx_strand_id
1 'polypeptide(L)' 'MLITCDSCVMRNTDACSDCLVTALCGEPEPEAVIFDYEELRTLAVMAKAGLVPRLRHQRSA' A
#
# COMPACT_ATOMS: atom_id res chain seq x y z
N MET A 1 1.81 9.49 -13.38
CA MET A 1 2.46 8.27 -12.84
C MET A 1 1.42 7.16 -12.89
N LEU A 2 1.64 6.11 -13.68
CA LEU A 2 0.68 5.01 -13.83
C LEU A 2 1.24 3.77 -13.14
N ILE A 3 0.47 3.17 -12.23
CA ILE A 3 0.77 1.87 -11.63
C ILE A 3 0.00 0.82 -12.43
N THR A 4 0.69 -0.22 -12.92
CA THR A 4 0.07 -1.33 -13.65
C THR A 4 0.57 -2.67 -13.12
N CYS A 5 -0.35 -3.62 -12.93
CA CYS A 5 -0.02 -4.98 -12.54
C CYS A 5 0.70 -5.75 -13.65
N ASP A 6 0.60 -5.33 -14.93
CA ASP A 6 1.18 -6.06 -16.06
C ASP A 6 2.71 -5.99 -16.11
N SER A 7 3.30 -4.90 -15.60
CA SER A 7 4.76 -4.75 -15.49
C SER A 7 5.29 -5.02 -14.07
N CYS A 8 4.48 -5.64 -13.20
CA CYS A 8 4.87 -5.92 -11.82
C CYS A 8 5.57 -7.28 -11.73
N VAL A 9 6.79 -7.30 -11.20
CA VAL A 9 7.57 -8.56 -11.06
C VAL A 9 6.94 -9.56 -10.08
N MET A 10 6.03 -9.09 -9.22
CA MET A 10 5.33 -9.90 -8.22
C MET A 10 3.97 -10.43 -8.71
N ARG A 11 3.61 -10.17 -9.98
CA ARG A 11 2.33 -10.61 -10.56
C ARG A 11 2.18 -12.13 -10.46
N ASN A 12 0.99 -12.60 -10.12
CA ASN A 12 0.66 -14.02 -9.92
C ASN A 12 1.41 -14.72 -8.76
N THR A 13 1.89 -13.96 -7.77
CA THR A 13 2.42 -14.51 -6.52
C THR A 13 1.47 -14.20 -5.36
N ASP A 14 1.73 -14.81 -4.20
CA ASP A 14 1.00 -14.53 -2.94
C ASP A 14 1.10 -13.06 -2.50
N ALA A 15 1.98 -12.24 -3.09
CA ALA A 15 2.00 -10.80 -2.86
C ALA A 15 0.73 -10.09 -3.37
N CYS A 16 -0.01 -10.67 -4.32
CA CYS A 16 -1.18 -10.05 -4.91
C CYS A 16 -2.41 -10.04 -3.98
N SER A 17 -2.52 -11.02 -3.07
CA SER A 17 -3.64 -11.11 -2.12
C SER A 17 -3.60 -10.03 -1.05
N ASP A 18 -2.41 -9.51 -0.74
CA ASP A 18 -2.15 -8.41 0.20
C ASP A 18 -1.57 -7.18 -0.53
N CYS A 19 -2.04 -6.91 -1.74
CA CYS A 19 -1.59 -5.77 -2.54
C CYS A 19 -2.48 -4.54 -2.35
N LEU A 20 -1.87 -3.37 -2.16
CA LEU A 20 -2.59 -2.08 -2.08
C LEU A 20 -3.49 -1.82 -3.31
N VAL A 21 -3.11 -2.31 -4.49
CA VAL A 21 -3.91 -2.12 -5.72
C VAL A 21 -5.28 -2.80 -5.61
N THR A 22 -5.37 -3.94 -4.92
CA THR A 22 -6.64 -4.62 -4.67
C THR A 22 -7.57 -3.75 -3.83
N ALA A 23 -7.03 -3.07 -2.80
CA ALA A 23 -7.81 -2.14 -1.98
C ALA A 23 -8.21 -0.86 -2.73
N LEU A 24 -7.36 -0.34 -3.62
CA LEU A 24 -7.64 0.88 -4.39
C LEU A 24 -8.64 0.66 -5.54
N CYS A 25 -8.66 -0.52 -6.13
CA CYS A 25 -9.53 -0.85 -7.27
C CYS A 25 -10.79 -1.65 -6.89
N GLY A 26 -10.92 -2.05 -5.61
CA GLY A 26 -12.12 -2.69 -5.09
C GLY A 26 -13.26 -1.70 -4.85
N GLU A 27 -14.39 -2.23 -4.36
CA GLU A 27 -15.47 -1.36 -3.86
C GLU A 27 -14.98 -0.55 -2.65
N PRO A 28 -15.32 0.74 -2.58
CA PRO A 28 -14.97 1.55 -1.43
C PRO A 28 -15.67 0.99 -0.19
N GLU A 29 -14.88 0.69 0.84
CA GLU A 29 -15.41 0.35 2.15
C GLU A 29 -16.28 1.50 2.66
N PRO A 30 -17.42 1.22 3.31
CA PRO A 30 -18.40 2.24 3.70
C PRO A 30 -17.88 3.21 4.77
N GLU A 31 -16.78 2.87 5.47
CA GLU A 31 -16.26 3.62 6.59
C GLU A 31 -14.82 4.07 6.33
N ALA A 32 -14.63 5.38 6.23
CA ALA A 32 -13.31 5.98 6.08
C ALA A 32 -12.61 6.08 7.43
N VAL A 33 -11.35 5.65 7.49
CA VAL A 33 -10.49 5.88 8.66
C VAL A 33 -9.98 7.32 8.61
N ILE A 34 -10.33 8.11 9.62
CA ILE A 34 -9.86 9.50 9.78
C ILE A 34 -8.77 9.51 10.85
N PHE A 35 -7.61 10.05 10.50
CA PHE A 35 -6.52 10.27 11.44
C PHE A 35 -6.44 11.74 11.83
N ASP A 36 -6.22 12.01 13.11
CA ASP A 36 -5.84 13.33 13.57
C ASP A 36 -4.34 13.63 13.31
N TYR A 37 -3.92 14.84 13.66
CA TYR A 37 -2.55 15.27 13.44
C TYR A 37 -1.50 14.51 14.27
N GLU A 38 -1.82 14.16 15.52
CA GLU A 38 -0.90 13.42 16.40
C GLU A 38 -0.76 11.97 15.94
N GLU A 39 -1.85 11.36 15.49
CA GLU A 39 -1.87 10.02 14.92
C GLU A 39 -1.02 9.97 13.64
N LEU A 40 -1.18 10.93 12.72
CA LEU A 40 -0.35 11.02 11.51
C LEU A 40 1.14 11.21 11.84
N ARG A 41 1.47 12.01 12.87
CA ARG A 41 2.85 12.20 13.34
C ARG A 41 3.42 10.90 13.89
N THR A 42 2.62 10.13 14.64
CA THR A 42 3.02 8.83 15.19
C THR A 42 3.29 7.81 14.09
N LEU A 43 2.40 7.72 13.09
CA LEU A 43 2.59 6.86 11.93
C LEU A 43 3.88 7.18 11.17
N ALA A 44 4.23 8.47 11.03
CA ALA A 44 5.48 8.88 10.39
C ALA A 44 6.73 8.42 11.18
N VAL A 45 6.70 8.49 12.52
CA VAL A 45 7.78 7.98 13.38
C VAL A 45 7.91 6.47 13.23
N MET A 46 6.81 5.74 13.25
CA MET A 46 6.79 4.29 13.05
C MET A 46 7.37 3.90 11.68
N ALA A 47 6.99 4.61 10.62
CA ALA A 47 7.52 4.37 9.28
C ALA A 47 9.04 4.61 9.21
N LYS A 48 9.52 5.69 9.85
CA LYS A 48 10.96 5.98 9.94
C LYS A 48 11.72 4.91 10.74
N ALA A 49 11.10 4.37 11.79
CA ALA A 49 11.66 3.27 12.58
C ALA A 49 11.58 1.89 11.88
N GLY A 50 10.90 1.79 10.74
CA GLY A 50 10.74 0.53 10.00
C GLY A 50 9.63 -0.38 10.53
N LEU A 51 8.72 0.16 11.34
CA LEU A 51 7.58 -0.56 11.92
C LEU A 51 6.35 -0.58 10.99
N VAL A 52 6.43 0.09 9.83
CA VAL A 52 5.38 0.11 8.81
C VAL A 52 5.88 -0.62 7.56
N PRO A 53 5.04 -1.46 6.91
CA PRO A 53 5.41 -2.12 5.66
C PRO A 53 5.91 -1.13 4.61
N ARG A 54 6.99 -1.50 3.91
CA ARG A 54 7.53 -0.75 2.78
C ARG A 54 6.75 -1.06 1.50
N LEU A 55 6.81 -0.16 0.53
CA LEU A 55 6.28 -0.44 -0.82
C LEU A 55 6.98 -1.66 -1.42
N ARG A 56 6.20 -2.70 -1.74
CA ARG A 56 6.69 -3.95 -2.34
C ARG A 56 6.73 -3.91 -3.87
N HIS A 57 6.08 -2.94 -4.50
CA HIS A 57 6.01 -2.82 -5.96
C HIS A 57 7.40 -2.56 -6.55
N GLN A 58 7.81 -3.44 -7.46
CA GLN A 58 9.01 -3.30 -8.28
C GLN A 58 8.60 -3.43 -9.74
N ARG A 59 9.02 -2.48 -10.56
CA ARG A 59 8.74 -2.47 -11.99
C ARG A 59 9.72 -3.40 -12.69
N SER A 60 9.24 -4.24 -13.60
CA SER A 60 10.12 -4.93 -14.55
C SER A 60 10.81 -3.90 -15.44
N ALA A 61 12.08 -4.13 -15.76
CA ALA A 61 12.82 -3.29 -16.70
C ALA A 61 12.12 -3.21 -18.07
#